data_AF-A0A1V2A6P7-F1
#
_entry.id   AF-A0A1V2A6P7-F1
#
_cell.length_a   1.000
_cell.length_b   1.000
_cell.length_c   1.000
_cell.angle_alpha   90.00
_cell.angle_beta   90.00
_cell.angle_gamma   90.00
#
_symmetry.space_group_name_H-M   'P 1'
#
loop_
_entity.id
_entity.type
_entity.pdbx_description
1 polymer ?
#
loop_
_entity_poly.entity_id
_entity_poly.type
_entity_poly.pdbx_seq_one_letter_code
_entity_poly.pdbx_strand_id
1 'polypeptide(L)'
;MKTFKVAEVFLKKDKNVIKIPLKDGLIINREDEKGTWLIELFLDVKDERLIQSFKYETEITAHVAITHRDNDPAIFSVSVSTIQKLDHGISVLFDAKLDQIRNEYAKK
;
A
#
# COMPACT_ATOMS: atom_id res chain seq x y z
N MET A 1 -9.67 -3.36 -16.02
CA MET A 1 -9.57 -3.15 -14.56
C MET A 1 -9.43 -4.50 -13.89
N LYS A 2 -8.41 -4.67 -13.04
CA LYS A 2 -8.20 -5.90 -12.24
C LYS A 2 -8.13 -5.56 -10.77
N THR A 3 -8.74 -6.40 -9.95
CA THR A 3 -8.87 -6.19 -8.51
C THR A 3 -8.32 -7.40 -7.77
N PHE A 4 -7.51 -7.15 -6.74
CA PHE A 4 -6.87 -8.19 -5.96
C PHE A 4 -6.99 -7.89 -4.47
N LYS A 5 -6.97 -8.94 -3.64
CA LYS A 5 -6.90 -8.80 -2.19
C LYS A 5 -5.49 -8.40 -1.76
N VAL A 6 -5.38 -7.55 -0.76
CA VAL A 6 -4.11 -7.23 -0.10
C VAL A 6 -3.95 -8.16 1.11
N ALA A 7 -2.86 -8.93 1.12
CA ALA A 7 -2.58 -9.88 2.19
C ALA A 7 -1.70 -9.28 3.30
N GLU A 8 -0.79 -8.39 2.93
CA GLU A 8 0.12 -7.70 3.85
C GLU A 8 0.67 -6.40 3.23
N VAL A 9 0.92 -5.39 4.07
CA VAL A 9 1.53 -4.11 3.65
C VAL A 9 2.60 -3.68 4.64
N PHE A 10 3.74 -3.24 4.10
CA PHE A 10 4.78 -2.54 4.84
C PHE A 10 5.02 -1.17 4.21
N LEU A 11 4.98 -0.12 5.02
CA LEU A 11 5.38 1.23 4.60
C LEU A 11 6.81 1.49 5.07
N LYS A 12 7.66 1.94 4.15
CA LYS A 12 9.03 2.33 4.46
C LYS A 12 9.10 3.86 4.55
N LYS A 13 9.63 4.34 5.67
CA LYS A 13 9.95 5.76 5.90
C LYS A 13 11.38 5.84 6.40
N ASP A 14 12.22 6.55 5.66
CA ASP A 14 13.66 6.64 5.92
C ASP A 14 14.31 5.24 6.04
N LYS A 15 14.80 4.91 7.25
CA LYS A 15 15.40 3.61 7.60
C LYS A 15 14.44 2.65 8.27
N ASN A 16 13.22 3.09 8.57
CA ASN A 16 12.23 2.29 9.29
C ASN A 16 11.27 1.61 8.31
N VAL A 17 11.03 0.33 8.54
CA VAL A 17 9.99 -0.44 7.86
C VAL A 17 8.89 -0.70 8.87
N ILE A 18 7.70 -0.21 8.57
CA ILE A 18 6.56 -0.27 9.48
C ILE A 18 5.51 -1.20 8.88
N LYS A 19 5.20 -2.27 9.61
CA LYS A 19 4.12 -3.19 9.27
C LYS A 19 2.77 -2.54 9.57
N ILE A 20 1.86 -2.55 8.60
CA ILE A 20 0.51 -2.01 8.78
C ILE A 20 -0.42 -3.12 9.30
N PRO A 21 -1.07 -2.93 10.47
CA PRO A 21 -1.97 -3.92 11.06
C PRO A 21 -3.34 -3.93 10.36
N LEU A 22 -3.37 -4.46 9.14
CA LEU A 22 -4.59 -4.47 8.31
C LEU A 22 -5.67 -5.41 8.86
N LYS A 23 -6.93 -4.96 8.84
CA LYS A 23 -8.11 -5.82 9.01
C LYS A 23 -8.51 -6.44 7.67
N ASP A 24 -8.55 -5.60 6.63
CA ASP A 24 -8.74 -6.04 5.25
C ASP A 24 -8.07 -5.06 4.29
N GLY A 25 -7.94 -5.44 3.01
CA GLY A 25 -7.39 -4.54 2.02
C GLY A 25 -7.63 -5.00 0.58
N LEU A 26 -7.69 -4.02 -0.30
CA LEU A 26 -7.98 -4.16 -1.71
C LEU A 26 -6.96 -3.37 -2.52
N ILE A 27 -6.48 -3.93 -3.62
CA ILE A 27 -5.65 -3.24 -4.58
C ILE A 27 -6.24 -3.37 -5.98
N ILE A 28 -6.35 -2.25 -6.69
CA ILE A 28 -6.92 -2.16 -8.03
C ILE A 28 -5.84 -1.67 -8.99
N ASN A 29 -5.60 -2.47 -10.03
CA ASN A 29 -4.88 -2.00 -11.21
C ASN A 29 -5.87 -1.28 -12.11
N ARG A 30 -5.70 0.03 -12.28
CA ARG A 30 -6.59 0.83 -13.15
C ARG A 30 -6.39 0.52 -14.63
N GLU A 31 -5.28 -0.13 -15.01
CA GLU A 31 -4.91 -0.47 -16.39
C GLU A 31 -4.98 0.76 -17.34
N ASP A 32 -4.72 1.95 -16.79
CA ASP A 32 -4.63 3.18 -17.57
C ASP A 32 -3.23 3.33 -18.20
N GLU A 33 -3.11 4.24 -19.16
CA GLU A 33 -1.83 4.53 -19.84
C GLU A 33 -0.75 5.04 -18.87
N LYS A 34 -1.15 5.51 -17.68
CA LYS A 34 -0.29 6.05 -16.64
C LYS A 34 0.21 4.99 -15.66
N GLY A 35 -0.25 3.74 -15.79
CA GLY A 35 0.14 2.63 -14.92
C GLY A 35 -0.24 2.87 -13.46
N THR A 36 -1.39 3.51 -13.20
CA THR A 36 -1.81 3.88 -11.84
C THR A 36 -2.53 2.74 -11.13
N TRP A 37 -2.31 2.68 -9.83
CA TRP A 37 -2.87 1.70 -8.92
C TRP A 37 -3.59 2.43 -7.79
N LEU A 38 -4.60 1.79 -7.23
CA LEU A 38 -5.33 2.26 -6.08
C LEU A 38 -5.24 1.20 -4.99
N ILE A 39 -4.84 1.59 -3.80
CA ILE A 39 -4.78 0.67 -2.65
C ILE A 39 -5.71 1.22 -1.59
N GLU A 40 -6.66 0.40 -1.15
CA GLU A 40 -7.53 0.69 -0.02
C GLU A 40 -7.23 -0.28 1.12
N LEU A 41 -6.94 0.26 2.30
CA LEU A 41 -6.70 -0.51 3.51
C LEU A 41 -7.75 -0.18 4.55
N PHE A 42 -8.35 -1.23 5.13
CA PHE A 42 -9.24 -1.10 6.27
C PHE A 42 -8.50 -1.46 7.55
N LEU A 43 -8.38 -0.50 8.46
CA LEU A 43 -7.59 -0.61 9.70
C LEU A 43 -8.45 -0.35 10.93
N ASP A 44 -7.92 -0.63 12.12
CA ASP A 44 -8.57 -0.23 13.37
C ASP A 44 -8.44 1.28 13.63
N VAL A 45 -9.40 1.85 14.37
CA VAL A 45 -9.39 3.28 14.74
C VAL A 45 -8.12 3.64 15.53
N LYS A 46 -7.58 2.71 16.34
CA LYS A 46 -6.35 2.96 17.10
C LYS A 46 -5.13 3.23 16.21
N ASP A 47 -5.15 2.73 14.98
CA ASP A 47 -4.04 2.84 14.01
C ASP A 47 -4.14 4.14 13.18
N GLU A 48 -5.15 4.99 13.41
CA GLU A 48 -5.30 6.27 12.73
C GLU A 48 -4.06 7.16 12.89
N ARG A 49 -3.49 7.24 14.09
CA ARG A 49 -2.31 8.07 14.35
C ARG A 49 -1.08 7.59 13.58
N LEU A 50 -0.95 6.27 13.38
CA LEU A 50 0.11 5.69 12.59
C LEU A 50 0.02 6.20 11.14
N ILE A 51 -1.16 6.11 10.52
CA ILE A 51 -1.38 6.55 9.15
C ILE A 51 -1.27 8.07 9.00
N GLN A 52 -1.75 8.83 9.98
CA GLN A 52 -1.61 10.30 9.97
C GLN A 52 -0.13 10.75 9.88
N SER A 53 0.82 9.97 10.40
CA SER A 53 2.26 10.27 10.27
C SER A 53 2.81 10.21 8.84
N PHE A 54 2.02 9.65 7.91
CA PHE A 54 2.31 9.52 6.48
C PHE A 54 1.48 10.47 5.61
N LYS A 55 0.48 11.16 6.19
CA LYS A 55 -0.50 11.94 5.42
C LYS A 55 0.11 13.06 4.58
N TYR A 56 1.22 13.63 5.04
CA TYR A 56 1.89 14.75 4.38
C TYR A 56 3.12 14.33 3.57
N GLU A 57 3.44 13.03 3.56
CA GLU A 57 4.53 12.51 2.76
C GLU A 57 4.09 12.45 1.30
N THR A 58 4.89 13.01 0.40
CA THR A 58 4.57 13.08 -1.02
C THR A 58 4.78 11.76 -1.74
N GLU A 59 5.68 10.92 -1.22
CA GLU A 59 6.02 9.63 -1.80
C GLU A 59 6.54 8.68 -0.70
N ILE A 60 5.89 7.53 -0.55
CA ILE A 60 6.21 6.50 0.44
C ILE A 60 6.41 5.19 -0.31
N THR A 61 7.47 4.46 0.00
CA THR A 61 7.64 3.12 -0.57
C THR A 61 6.77 2.12 0.20
N ALA A 62 5.82 1.49 -0.48
CA ALA A 62 4.99 0.42 0.06
C ALA A 62 5.39 -0.93 -0.54
N HIS A 63 5.59 -1.94 0.31
CA HIS A 63 5.69 -3.33 -0.09
C HIS A 63 4.35 -3.99 0.16
N VAL A 64 3.72 -4.52 -0.89
CA VAL A 64 2.36 -5.06 -0.84
C VAL A 64 2.38 -6.51 -1.30
N ALA A 65 2.05 -7.43 -0.39
CA ALA A 65 1.82 -8.82 -0.74
C ALA A 65 0.40 -8.97 -1.31
N ILE A 66 0.29 -9.31 -2.60
CA ILE A 66 -0.98 -9.39 -3.32
C ILE A 66 -1.51 -10.83 -3.28
N THR A 67 -2.78 -11.01 -2.90
CA THR A 67 -3.50 -12.29 -2.77
C THR A 67 -3.05 -13.18 -1.61
N HIS A 68 -1.76 -13.53 -1.55
CA HIS A 68 -1.20 -14.40 -0.50
C HIS A 68 0.06 -13.78 0.09
N ARG A 69 0.34 -14.06 1.38
CA ARG A 69 1.51 -13.51 2.09
C ARG A 69 2.84 -14.11 1.63
N ASP A 70 2.80 -15.32 1.07
CA ASP A 70 3.98 -16.02 0.54
C ASP A 70 4.39 -15.53 -0.85
N ASN A 71 3.60 -14.64 -1.46
CA ASN A 71 3.96 -14.03 -2.73
C ASN A 71 5.02 -12.96 -2.52
N ASP A 72 5.95 -12.85 -3.47
CA ASP A 72 6.92 -11.76 -3.51
C ASP A 72 6.18 -10.42 -3.48
N PRO A 73 6.47 -9.53 -2.49
CA PRO A 73 5.78 -8.26 -2.37
C PRO A 73 6.05 -7.38 -3.59
N ALA A 74 4.99 -6.85 -4.19
CA ALA A 74 5.11 -5.81 -5.19
C ALA A 74 5.44 -4.49 -4.51
N ILE A 75 6.35 -3.73 -5.10
CA ILE A 75 6.84 -2.47 -4.55
C ILE A 75 6.15 -1.32 -5.27
N PHE A 76 5.60 -0.41 -4.49
CA PHE A 76 4.85 0.74 -4.99
C PHE A 76 5.37 2.03 -4.38
N SER A 77 5.42 3.07 -5.19
CA SER A 77 5.47 4.44 -4.72
C SER A 77 4.04 4.91 -4.47
N VAL A 78 3.72 5.25 -3.22
CA VAL A 78 2.35 5.58 -2.78
C VAL A 78 2.28 6.94 -2.08
N SER A 79 1.12 7.57 -2.13
CA SER A 79 0.78 8.73 -1.29
C SER A 79 -0.61 8.56 -0.70
N VAL A 80 -0.80 9.09 0.52
CA VAL A 80 -2.10 9.02 1.19
C VAL A 80 -3.06 9.99 0.49
N SER A 81 -4.08 9.44 -0.16
CA SER A 81 -5.10 10.20 -0.88
C SER A 81 -6.23 10.61 0.05
N THR A 82 -6.74 9.68 0.86
CA THR A 82 -7.86 9.93 1.78
C THR A 82 -7.75 9.03 3.02
N ILE A 83 -8.15 9.58 4.17
CA ILE A 83 -8.38 8.81 5.40
C ILE A 83 -9.82 9.08 5.82
N GLN A 84 -10.64 8.05 5.86
CA GLN A 84 -12.06 8.14 6.22
C GLN A 84 -12.35 7.29 7.46
N LYS A 85 -13.07 7.87 8.43
CA LYS A 85 -13.58 7.12 9.58
C LYS A 85 -14.83 6.35 9.18
N LEU A 86 -14.89 5.08 9.58
CA LEU A 86 -16.01 4.18 9.39
C LEU A 86 -16.44 3.63 10.76
N ASP A 87 -17.60 3.01 10.86
CA ASP A 87 -18.18 2.56 12.14
C ASP A 87 -17.26 1.60 12.92
N HIS A 88 -16.44 0.80 12.24
CA HIS A 88 -15.60 -0.24 12.85
C HIS A 88 -14.10 -0.07 12.59
N GLY A 89 -13.68 1.10 12.14
CA GLY A 89 -12.30 1.30 11.72
C GLY A 89 -12.08 2.59 10.93
N ILE A 90 -10.99 2.59 10.18
CA ILE A 90 -10.69 3.63 9.21
C ILE A 90 -10.46 2.97 7.85
N SER A 91 -10.96 3.59 6.79
CA SER A 91 -10.52 3.31 5.43
C SER A 91 -9.42 4.31 5.07
N VAL A 92 -8.34 3.79 4.50
CA VAL A 92 -7.19 4.57 4.03
C VAL A 92 -6.99 4.27 2.56
N LEU A 93 -7.10 5.31 1.76
CA LEU A 93 -6.92 5.25 0.32
C LEU A 93 -5.54 5.79 -0.06
N PHE A 94 -4.81 5.02 -0.86
CA PHE A 94 -3.53 5.41 -1.44
C PHE A 94 -3.63 5.44 -2.95
N ASP A 95 -3.14 6.53 -3.55
CA ASP A 95 -2.78 6.53 -4.96
C ASP A 95 -1.37 5.95 -5.09
N ALA A 96 -1.20 5.01 -6.01
CA ALA A 96 -0.01 4.19 -6.11
C ALA A 96 0.49 4.10 -7.56
N LYS A 97 1.81 3.94 -7.70
CA LYS A 97 2.47 3.55 -8.95
C LYS A 97 3.37 2.35 -8.67
N LEU A 98 3.30 1.35 -9.54
CA LEU A 98 4.14 0.17 -9.42
C LEU A 98 5.58 0.55 -9.76
N ASP A 99 6.49 0.35 -8.82
CA ASP A 99 7.91 0.50 -9.08
C ASP A 99 8.37 -0.73 -9.86
N GLN A 100 8.78 -0.54 -11.12
CA GLN A 100 9.46 -1.59 -11.88
C GLN A 100 10.84 -1.82 -11.27
N ILE A 101 10.93 -2.56 -10.17
CA ILE A 101 12.21 -3.17 -9.77
C ILE A 101 12.44 -4.31 -10.75
N ARG A 102 12.98 -3.92 -11.90
CA ARG A 102 13.50 -4.80 -12.93
C ARG A 102 14.65 -5.57 -12.29
N ASN A 103 14.56 -6.90 -12.34
CA ASN A 103 15.59 -7.88 -11.97
C ASN A 103 17.01 -7.47 -12.41
N GLU A 104 17.72 -6.68 -11.59
CA GLU A 104 19.19 -6.52 -11.67
C GLU A 104 19.92 -7.32 -10.58
N TYR A 105 19.23 -8.22 -9.87
CA TYR A 105 19.85 -9.17 -8.94
C TYR A 105 19.98 -10.60 -9.50
N ALA A 106 19.68 -10.83 -10.79
CA ALA A 106 19.88 -12.12 -11.46
C ALA A 106 21.22 -12.24 -12.23
N LYS A 107 22.22 -11.42 -11.89
CA LYS A 107 23.61 -11.62 -12.33
C LYS A 107 24.58 -11.41 -11.18
N LYS A 108 24.83 -12.48 -10.42
CA LYS A 108 26.16 -12.72 -9.87
C LYS A 108 26.43 -14.22 -9.81
#